data_AF-A0A1V9Y8N5-F1
#
_entry.id   AF-A0A1V9Y8N5-F1
#
_cell.length_a   1.000
_cell.length_b   1.000
_cell.length_c   1.000
_cell.angle_alpha   90.00
_cell.angle_beta   90.00
_cell.angle_gamma   90.00
#
_symmetry.space_group_name_H-M   'P 1'
#
loop_
_entity.id
_entity.type
_entity.pdbx_description
1 polymer ?
#
loop_
_entity_poly.entity_id
_entity_poly.type
_entity_poly.pdbx_seq_one_letter_code
_entity_poly.pdbx_strand_id
1 'polypeptide(L)'
;MANTIQWLFIYCVIVASQGPPNNGERTCSVTLGGPVSQTSTAGTMSFCTAFPQERCCLPVHDEYVKSTFYALLDSGYICASATNTAIAHLQTMFCLACDPSMSLYLTPPRNTTFFSAPQTLKVCRALADAVSPYYFSDCGLTYAGDRNNLCIPKTAISPNMVFPGCSEGQNICYSTTQGYYSPIWYCSSSPCGPDTPFGLNDIPCSGPTCTPAFQFLNDNRAAKPPFFEPFAVEIIDESTCAPGESSCCMTDSSIVPTS
;
A
#
# COMPACT_ATOMS: atom_id res chain seq x y z
N MET A 1 -34.44 -54.08 -22.38
CA MET A 1 -33.31 -53.61 -23.20
C MET A 1 -33.60 -52.16 -23.57
N ALA A 2 -33.03 -51.20 -22.84
CA ALA A 2 -33.11 -49.78 -23.15
C ALA A 2 -31.69 -49.21 -22.99
N ASN A 3 -31.12 -48.77 -24.11
CA ASN A 3 -29.80 -48.16 -24.21
C ASN A 3 -29.94 -46.66 -23.97
N THR A 4 -29.29 -46.13 -22.94
CA THR A 4 -29.20 -44.69 -22.67
C THR A 4 -27.81 -44.22 -23.06
N ILE A 5 -27.70 -43.45 -24.14
CA ILE A 5 -26.46 -42.85 -24.62
C ILE A 5 -26.27 -41.51 -23.89
N GLN A 6 -25.24 -41.43 -23.05
CA GLN A 6 -24.88 -40.24 -22.29
C GLN A 6 -23.89 -39.39 -23.11
N TRP A 7 -24.34 -38.22 -23.55
CA TRP A 7 -23.51 -37.25 -24.27
C TRP A 7 -22.72 -36.40 -23.27
N LEU A 8 -21.39 -36.54 -23.27
CA LEU A 8 -20.47 -35.67 -22.55
C LEU A 8 -20.23 -34.40 -23.38
N PHE A 9 -20.81 -33.28 -22.96
CA PHE A 9 -20.43 -31.95 -23.45
C PHE A 9 -19.17 -31.48 -22.71
N ILE A 10 -18.03 -31.57 -23.38
CA ILE A 10 -16.78 -30.96 -22.92
C ILE A 10 -16.86 -29.47 -23.25
N TYR A 11 -17.08 -28.64 -22.22
CA TYR A 11 -16.93 -27.19 -22.34
C TYR A 11 -15.44 -26.86 -22.33
N CYS A 12 -14.90 -26.54 -23.51
CA CYS A 12 -13.57 -25.96 -23.64
C CYS A 12 -13.66 -24.49 -23.23
N VAL A 13 -13.29 -24.17 -21.99
CA VAL A 13 -13.13 -22.77 -21.54
C VAL A 13 -11.85 -22.24 -22.20
N ILE A 14 -12.02 -21.45 -23.27
CA ILE A 14 -10.93 -20.69 -23.86
C ILE A 14 -10.65 -19.53 -22.92
N VAL A 15 -9.62 -19.65 -22.08
CA VAL A 15 -9.04 -18.52 -21.38
C VAL A 15 -8.27 -17.73 -22.43
N ALA A 16 -8.91 -16.69 -22.98
CA ALA A 16 -8.20 -15.71 -23.79
C ALA A 16 -7.20 -15.01 -22.88
N SER A 17 -5.91 -15.27 -23.08
CA SER A 17 -4.87 -14.47 -22.46
C SER A 17 -4.91 -13.09 -23.10
N GLN A 18 -5.62 -12.15 -22.49
CA GLN A 18 -5.51 -10.75 -22.88
C GLN A 18 -4.07 -10.34 -22.55
N GLY A 19 -3.34 -9.85 -23.55
CA GLY A 19 -2.04 -9.22 -23.32
C GLY A 19 -2.19 -8.09 -22.30
N PRO A 20 -1.07 -7.61 -21.71
CA PRO A 20 -1.14 -6.52 -20.73
C PRO A 20 -1.94 -5.35 -21.33
N PRO A 21 -2.91 -4.78 -20.59
CA PRO A 21 -3.77 -3.72 -21.11
C PRO A 21 -2.91 -2.58 -21.62
N ASN A 22 -3.25 -2.09 -22.82
CA ASN A 22 -2.62 -0.90 -23.38
C ASN A 22 -2.77 0.26 -22.37
N ASN A 23 -1.77 1.15 -22.25
CA ASN A 23 -1.78 2.23 -21.26
C ASN A 23 -3.03 3.12 -21.34
N GLY A 24 -3.73 3.17 -22.48
CA GLY A 24 -5.01 3.86 -22.65
C GLY A 24 -6.21 3.27 -21.89
N GLU A 25 -6.12 2.02 -21.43
CA GLU A 25 -7.16 1.32 -20.64
C GLU A 25 -6.85 1.33 -19.13
N ARG A 26 -5.68 1.83 -18.74
CA ARG A 26 -5.28 1.95 -17.34
C ARG A 26 -5.97 3.14 -16.70
N THR A 27 -6.26 3.01 -15.41
CA THR A 27 -7.00 4.00 -14.64
C THR A 27 -6.19 4.53 -13.46
N CYS A 28 -6.51 5.75 -13.03
CA CYS A 28 -5.82 6.45 -11.98
C CYS A 28 -6.68 6.55 -10.72
N SER A 29 -6.13 6.22 -9.56
CA SER A 29 -6.81 6.33 -8.27
C SER A 29 -7.10 7.79 -7.92
N VAL A 30 -6.15 8.69 -8.23
CA VAL A 30 -6.24 10.13 -7.92
C VAL A 30 -7.41 10.82 -8.62
N THR A 31 -7.84 10.31 -9.78
CA THR A 31 -8.99 10.82 -10.55
C THR A 31 -10.21 9.93 -10.44
N LEU A 32 -10.30 9.11 -9.38
CA LEU A 32 -11.43 8.21 -9.11
C LEU A 32 -11.72 7.24 -10.27
N GLY A 33 -10.67 6.72 -10.90
CA GLY A 33 -10.77 5.77 -12.00
C GLY A 33 -10.73 6.39 -13.40
N GLY A 34 -10.41 7.69 -13.52
CA GLY A 34 -10.17 8.31 -14.82
C GLY A 34 -8.99 7.66 -15.57
N PRO A 35 -9.04 7.57 -16.92
CA PRO A 35 -8.00 6.88 -17.67
C PRO A 35 -6.69 7.68 -17.70
N VAL A 36 -5.55 6.98 -17.69
CA VAL A 36 -4.21 7.59 -17.77
C VAL A 36 -4.09 8.52 -18.96
N SER A 37 -4.64 8.13 -20.11
CA SER A 37 -4.61 8.88 -21.37
C SER A 37 -5.31 10.24 -21.32
N GLN A 38 -6.19 10.48 -20.34
CA GLN A 38 -6.87 11.76 -20.16
C GLN A 38 -6.19 12.65 -19.10
N THR A 39 -5.18 12.15 -18.40
CA THR A 39 -4.45 12.95 -17.43
C THR A 39 -3.52 13.92 -18.14
N SER A 40 -3.66 15.22 -17.84
CA SER A 40 -2.83 16.25 -18.46
C SER A 40 -1.36 16.12 -18.05
N THR A 41 -0.48 16.10 -19.04
CA THR A 41 0.97 16.22 -18.86
C THR A 41 1.44 17.67 -18.82
N ALA A 42 0.52 18.65 -18.89
CA ALA A 42 0.86 20.06 -18.75
C ALA A 42 1.37 20.37 -17.33
N GLY A 43 2.48 21.10 -17.25
CA GLY A 43 3.14 21.46 -16.00
C GLY A 43 4.07 20.38 -15.45
N THR A 44 5.09 20.84 -14.72
CA THR A 44 6.16 19.99 -14.16
C THR A 44 5.75 19.42 -12.80
N MET A 45 6.04 18.14 -12.56
CA MET A 45 6.03 17.55 -11.21
C MET A 45 7.38 17.82 -10.57
N SER A 46 7.40 18.32 -9.34
CA SER A 46 8.63 18.63 -8.60
C SER A 46 9.09 17.47 -7.72
N PHE A 47 8.19 16.56 -7.35
CA PHE A 47 8.47 15.49 -6.40
C PHE A 47 8.43 14.09 -7.04
N CYS A 48 7.31 13.71 -7.66
CA CYS A 48 7.13 12.41 -8.32
C CYS A 48 7.61 12.42 -9.78
N THR A 49 8.89 12.74 -9.98
CA THR A 49 9.48 13.02 -11.30
C THR A 49 9.68 11.80 -12.20
N ALA A 50 9.51 10.59 -11.68
CA ALA A 50 9.73 9.33 -12.40
C ALA A 50 8.79 9.11 -13.61
N PHE A 51 7.70 9.89 -13.71
CA PHE A 51 6.64 9.69 -14.71
C PHE A 51 6.45 10.93 -15.62
N PRO A 52 7.43 11.28 -16.48
CA PRO A 52 7.38 12.52 -17.27
C PRO A 52 6.47 12.46 -18.50
N GLN A 53 6.23 11.26 -19.06
CA GLN A 53 5.52 11.09 -20.33
C GLN A 53 4.06 10.65 -20.15
N GLU A 54 3.81 9.76 -19.19
CA GLU A 54 2.48 9.27 -18.82
C GLU A 54 2.42 9.27 -17.30
N ARG A 55 1.38 9.87 -16.74
CA ARG A 55 1.24 10.02 -15.28
C ARG A 55 -0.22 10.04 -14.89
N CYS A 56 -0.49 9.63 -13.66
CA CYS A 56 -1.80 9.76 -13.05
C CYS A 56 -2.00 11.08 -12.29
N CYS A 57 -0.91 11.78 -11.95
CA CYS A 57 -0.97 13.02 -11.18
C CYS A 57 -0.95 14.29 -12.04
N LEU A 58 -1.63 15.31 -11.52
CA LEU A 58 -1.44 16.72 -11.92
C LEU A 58 -0.47 17.38 -10.93
N PRO A 59 0.12 18.55 -11.26
CA PRO A 59 1.02 19.27 -10.34
C PRO A 59 0.43 19.52 -8.95
N VAL A 60 -0.88 19.75 -8.85
CA VAL A 60 -1.56 19.91 -7.55
C VAL A 60 -1.57 18.63 -6.70
N HIS A 61 -1.68 17.45 -7.34
CA HIS A 61 -1.59 16.17 -6.65
C HIS A 61 -0.16 15.89 -6.20
N ASP A 62 0.82 16.22 -7.05
CA ASP A 62 2.25 16.09 -6.74
C ASP A 62 2.64 16.93 -5.50
N GLU A 63 2.20 18.20 -5.44
CA GLU A 63 2.44 19.04 -4.27
C GLU A 63 1.73 18.52 -3.01
N TYR A 64 0.54 17.91 -3.13
CA TYR A 64 -0.13 17.26 -1.99
C TYR A 64 0.65 16.04 -1.49
N VAL A 65 1.12 15.17 -2.40
CA VAL A 65 1.96 14.00 -2.06
C VAL A 65 3.23 14.45 -1.36
N LYS A 66 3.92 15.44 -1.93
CA LYS A 66 5.14 16.04 -1.37
C LYS A 66 4.92 16.65 0.01
N SER A 67 3.86 17.44 0.17
CA SER A 67 3.51 18.05 1.46
C SER A 67 3.26 16.97 2.52
N THR A 68 2.52 15.91 2.16
CA THR A 68 2.24 14.79 3.06
C THR A 68 3.52 14.04 3.44
N PHE A 69 4.40 13.79 2.47
CA PHE A 69 5.68 13.11 2.68
C PHE A 69 6.57 13.89 3.66
N TYR A 70 6.79 15.18 3.41
CA TYR A 70 7.63 15.99 4.30
C TYR A 70 6.97 16.23 5.66
N ALA A 71 5.64 16.29 5.73
CA ALA A 71 4.94 16.38 7.00
C ALA A 71 5.19 15.15 7.90
N LEU A 72 5.35 13.96 7.32
CA LEU A 72 5.71 12.73 8.04
C LEU A 72 7.15 12.76 8.57
N LEU A 73 8.08 13.41 7.85
CA LEU A 73 9.51 13.48 8.21
C LEU A 73 9.87 14.72 9.06
N ASP A 74 8.89 15.58 9.38
CA ASP A 74 9.07 16.92 9.96
C ASP A 74 9.71 16.94 11.37
N SER A 75 9.51 15.89 12.19
CA SER A 75 9.95 15.85 13.60
C SER A 75 11.43 15.59 13.77
N GLY A 76 12.08 15.03 12.74
CA GLY A 76 13.50 14.75 12.73
C GLY A 76 14.18 15.51 11.61
N TYR A 77 14.67 16.73 11.89
CA TYR A 77 15.60 17.42 10.97
C TYR A 77 16.76 16.50 10.55
N ILE A 78 17.16 15.58 11.44
CA ILE A 78 18.16 14.53 11.18
C ILE A 78 17.63 13.49 10.16
N CYS A 79 16.38 13.02 10.26
CA CYS A 79 15.80 12.15 9.22
C CYS A 79 15.74 12.87 7.87
N ALA A 80 15.28 14.13 7.86
CA ALA A 80 15.09 14.88 6.62
C ALA A 80 16.41 15.27 5.94
N SER A 81 17.52 15.34 6.69
CA SER A 81 18.86 15.68 6.18
C SER A 81 19.75 14.47 5.91
N ALA A 82 19.49 13.32 6.53
CA ALA A 82 20.21 12.08 6.25
C ALA A 82 19.71 11.47 4.95
N THR A 83 20.60 11.33 3.95
CA THR A 83 20.32 10.52 2.76
C THR A 83 20.25 9.04 3.17
N ASN A 84 19.06 8.56 3.51
CA ASN A 84 18.77 7.16 3.79
C ASN A 84 18.03 6.56 2.58
N THR A 85 18.45 5.39 2.11
CA THR A 85 17.77 4.66 1.03
C THR A 85 16.30 4.37 1.36
N ALA A 86 15.97 4.15 2.64
CA ALA A 86 14.59 3.98 3.09
C ALA A 86 13.69 5.20 2.78
N ILE A 87 14.25 6.42 2.80
CA ILE A 87 13.52 7.66 2.45
C ILE A 87 13.21 7.67 0.96
N ALA A 88 14.14 7.23 0.11
CA ALA A 88 13.92 7.12 -1.32
C ALA A 88 12.84 6.07 -1.65
N HIS A 89 12.87 4.90 -1.00
CA HIS A 89 11.83 3.88 -1.16
C HIS A 89 10.47 4.36 -0.63
N LEU A 90 10.45 5.11 0.47
CA LEU A 90 9.23 5.72 0.98
C LEU A 90 8.69 6.77 0.02
N GLN A 91 9.55 7.56 -0.64
CA GLN A 91 9.13 8.47 -1.70
C GLN A 91 8.52 7.71 -2.88
N THR A 92 9.14 6.60 -3.32
CA THR A 92 8.56 5.71 -4.34
C THR A 92 7.16 5.27 -3.94
N MET A 93 6.98 4.82 -2.69
CA MET A 93 5.69 4.43 -2.13
C MET A 93 4.66 5.58 -2.20
N PHE A 94 5.03 6.78 -1.76
CA PHE A 94 4.16 7.97 -1.77
C PHE A 94 3.77 8.42 -3.18
N CYS A 95 4.66 8.24 -4.15
CA CYS A 95 4.43 8.60 -5.54
C CYS A 95 3.59 7.59 -6.32
N LEU A 96 3.13 6.50 -5.70
CA LEU A 96 2.35 5.46 -6.37
C LEU A 96 1.11 5.99 -7.09
N ALA A 97 0.41 6.97 -6.50
CA ALA A 97 -0.79 7.54 -7.12
C ALA A 97 -0.51 8.24 -8.45
N CYS A 98 0.77 8.55 -8.74
CA CYS A 98 1.22 9.17 -9.97
C CYS A 98 1.69 8.14 -11.02
N ASP A 99 1.91 6.88 -10.63
CA ASP A 99 2.34 5.80 -11.52
C ASP A 99 1.20 5.44 -12.50
N PRO A 100 1.43 5.53 -13.83
CA PRO A 100 0.43 5.11 -14.82
C PRO A 100 0.10 3.61 -14.78
N SER A 101 0.89 2.80 -14.07
CA SER A 101 0.69 1.36 -13.89
C SER A 101 -0.08 1.02 -12.62
N MET A 102 -0.49 2.01 -11.81
CA MET A 102 -1.06 1.76 -10.49
C MET A 102 -2.28 0.84 -10.49
N SER A 103 -3.09 0.85 -11.56
CA SER A 103 -4.29 -0.01 -11.68
C SER A 103 -3.96 -1.49 -11.71
N LEU A 104 -2.74 -1.84 -12.10
CA LEU A 104 -2.26 -3.23 -12.08
C LEU A 104 -2.03 -3.73 -10.65
N TYR A 105 -1.73 -2.81 -9.72
CA TYR A 105 -1.49 -3.13 -8.31
C TYR A 105 -2.74 -3.02 -7.46
N LEU A 106 -3.88 -2.59 -8.01
CA LEU A 106 -5.15 -2.48 -7.29
C LEU A 106 -6.12 -3.57 -7.72
N THR A 107 -5.93 -4.76 -7.16
CA THR A 107 -6.64 -5.98 -7.56
C THR A 107 -7.30 -6.67 -6.36
N PRO A 108 -8.22 -7.62 -6.58
CA PRO A 108 -8.84 -8.38 -5.50
C PRO A 108 -7.80 -9.05 -4.58
N PRO A 109 -8.06 -9.18 -3.27
CA PRO A 109 -7.12 -9.76 -2.30
C PRO A 109 -6.68 -11.18 -2.71
N ARG A 110 -5.39 -11.50 -2.56
CA ARG A 110 -4.91 -12.89 -2.71
C ARG A 110 -5.28 -13.68 -1.47
N ASN A 111 -5.07 -13.10 -0.29
CA ASN A 111 -5.55 -13.63 0.98
C ASN A 111 -6.99 -13.16 1.27
N THR A 112 -7.96 -13.77 0.60
CA THR A 112 -9.40 -13.48 0.78
C THR A 112 -9.93 -13.83 2.17
N THR A 113 -9.15 -14.55 2.98
CA THR A 113 -9.54 -14.88 4.36
C THR A 113 -9.17 -13.73 5.30
N PHE A 114 -8.02 -13.09 5.11
CA PHE A 114 -7.55 -11.99 5.95
C PHE A 114 -8.09 -10.62 5.55
N PHE A 115 -8.29 -10.37 4.25
CA PHE A 115 -8.83 -9.10 3.77
C PHE A 115 -10.33 -9.20 3.49
N SER A 116 -11.08 -8.20 3.96
CA SER A 116 -12.54 -8.09 3.76
C SER A 116 -12.91 -7.17 2.59
N ALA A 117 -11.99 -6.32 2.16
CA ALA A 117 -12.22 -5.38 1.05
C ALA A 117 -12.24 -6.09 -0.32
N PRO A 118 -13.04 -5.60 -1.28
CA PRO A 118 -13.10 -6.17 -2.64
C PRO A 118 -11.82 -5.97 -3.44
N GLN A 119 -11.00 -4.98 -3.06
CA GLN A 119 -9.71 -4.68 -3.66
C GLN A 119 -8.71 -4.31 -2.56
N THR A 120 -7.45 -4.63 -2.82
CA THR A 120 -6.32 -4.28 -1.97
C THR A 120 -5.20 -3.73 -2.84
N LEU A 121 -4.41 -2.81 -2.30
CA LEU A 121 -3.19 -2.38 -2.94
C LEU A 121 -2.09 -3.44 -2.74
N LYS A 122 -1.51 -3.94 -3.83
CA LYS A 122 -0.43 -4.94 -3.80
C LYS A 122 0.93 -4.24 -3.70
N VAL A 123 1.65 -4.48 -2.62
CA VAL A 123 3.02 -4.01 -2.43
C VAL A 123 3.94 -5.22 -2.31
N CYS A 124 5.01 -5.24 -3.09
CA CYS A 124 5.98 -6.34 -3.05
C CYS A 124 6.70 -6.36 -1.70
N ARG A 125 7.01 -7.55 -1.19
CA ARG A 125 7.63 -7.72 0.14
C ARG A 125 8.95 -6.96 0.25
N ALA A 126 9.80 -7.00 -0.77
CA ALA A 126 11.08 -6.30 -0.71
C ALA A 126 10.90 -4.78 -0.56
N LEU A 127 9.91 -4.19 -1.23
CA LEU A 127 9.56 -2.78 -1.04
C LEU A 127 8.98 -2.53 0.36
N ALA A 128 8.07 -3.38 0.83
CA ALA A 128 7.49 -3.26 2.17
C ALA A 128 8.56 -3.32 3.27
N ASP A 129 9.52 -4.23 3.14
CA ASP A 129 10.65 -4.35 4.05
C ASP A 129 11.56 -3.13 3.96
N ALA A 130 11.82 -2.62 2.76
CA ALA A 130 12.67 -1.44 2.53
C ALA A 130 12.07 -0.13 3.09
N VAL A 131 10.75 -0.06 3.23
CA VAL A 131 10.05 1.08 3.88
C VAL A 131 9.67 0.78 5.32
N SER A 132 10.16 -0.31 5.92
CA SER A 132 9.82 -0.70 7.29
C SER A 132 10.02 0.45 8.30
N PRO A 133 9.12 0.61 9.29
CA PRO A 133 9.21 1.68 10.29
C PRO A 133 10.50 1.64 11.11
N TYR A 134 11.18 0.49 11.15
CA TYR A 134 12.48 0.32 11.80
C TYR A 134 13.52 1.35 11.31
N TYR A 135 13.58 1.63 10.01
CA TYR A 135 14.56 2.56 9.43
C TYR A 135 14.37 4.02 9.83
N PHE A 136 13.27 4.33 10.52
CA PHE A 136 12.95 5.66 11.01
C PHE A 136 12.95 5.72 12.55
N SER A 137 13.32 4.63 13.23
CA SER A 137 13.24 4.54 14.70
C SER A 137 14.24 5.44 15.42
N ASP A 138 15.44 5.61 14.86
CA ASP A 138 16.49 6.43 15.49
C ASP A 138 16.22 7.93 15.39
N CYS A 139 15.45 8.34 14.38
CA CYS A 139 15.24 9.75 14.06
C CYS A 139 13.78 10.21 14.25
N GLY A 140 12.86 9.27 14.46
CA GLY A 140 11.44 9.51 14.72
C GLY A 140 10.63 9.82 13.47
N LEU A 141 9.30 9.80 13.62
CA LEU A 141 8.36 10.27 12.59
C LEU A 141 7.36 11.23 13.21
N THR A 142 6.75 12.07 12.37
CA THR A 142 5.65 12.94 12.77
C THR A 142 4.33 12.36 12.32
N TYR A 143 3.42 12.16 13.26
CA TYR A 143 2.03 11.86 12.95
C TYR A 143 1.23 13.14 12.86
N ALA A 144 0.68 13.42 11.67
CA ALA A 144 -0.52 14.23 11.58
C ALA A 144 -1.66 13.42 12.18
N GLY A 145 -2.38 13.97 13.16
CA GLY A 145 -3.49 13.23 13.78
C GLY A 145 -4.58 12.85 12.77
N ASP A 146 -4.71 13.59 11.67
CA ASP A 146 -5.39 13.19 10.44
C ASP A 146 -4.71 13.91 9.25
N ARG A 147 -4.38 13.17 8.20
CA ARG A 147 -3.76 13.68 6.96
C ARG A 147 -4.61 14.77 6.30
N ASN A 148 -5.92 14.74 6.50
CA ASN A 148 -6.88 15.67 5.92
C ASN A 148 -7.34 16.78 6.87
N ASN A 149 -6.90 16.77 8.14
CA ASN A 149 -7.29 17.77 9.13
C ASN A 149 -6.07 18.47 9.74
N LEU A 150 -5.75 19.63 9.17
CA LEU A 150 -4.64 20.48 9.60
C LEU A 150 -4.81 21.02 11.04
N CYS A 151 -6.02 20.96 11.60
CA CYS A 151 -6.30 21.45 12.94
C CYS A 151 -5.97 20.42 14.04
N ILE A 152 -5.65 19.18 13.68
CA ILE A 152 -5.23 18.16 14.67
C ILE A 152 -3.72 18.28 14.87
N PRO A 153 -3.24 18.39 16.13
CA PRO A 153 -1.83 18.59 16.40
C PRO A 153 -0.99 17.45 15.84
N LYS A 154 0.18 17.84 15.30
CA LYS A 154 1.22 16.91 14.91
C LYS A 154 1.92 16.38 16.16
N THR A 155 2.16 15.08 16.22
CA THR A 155 2.83 14.41 17.34
C THR A 155 4.07 13.69 16.86
N ALA A 156 5.22 13.92 17.51
CA ALA A 156 6.41 13.11 17.27
C ALA A 156 6.21 11.72 17.87
N ILE A 157 6.54 10.69 17.09
CA ILE A 157 6.38 9.30 17.47
C ILE A 157 7.69 8.53 17.33
N SER A 158 7.80 7.46 18.12
CA SER A 158 8.77 6.39 17.92
C SER A 158 8.10 5.30 17.07
N PRO A 159 8.47 5.11 15.80
CA PRO A 159 7.79 4.19 14.89
C PRO A 159 7.65 2.77 15.42
N ASN A 160 8.70 2.22 16.04
CA ASN A 160 8.67 0.90 16.67
C ASN A 160 7.69 0.76 17.85
N MET A 161 7.28 1.85 18.49
CA MET A 161 6.27 1.84 19.56
C MET A 161 4.85 1.92 19.01
N VAL A 162 4.67 2.63 17.89
CA VAL A 162 3.35 2.79 17.26
C VAL A 162 3.04 1.64 16.30
N PHE A 163 4.08 1.01 15.74
CA PHE A 163 4.01 -0.16 14.86
C PHE A 163 4.82 -1.31 15.45
N PRO A 164 4.34 -1.93 16.53
CA PRO A 164 5.09 -2.99 17.19
C PRO A 164 5.26 -4.24 16.32
N GLY A 165 4.40 -4.45 15.32
CA GLY A 165 4.20 -5.77 14.74
C GLY A 165 3.57 -6.73 15.75
N CYS A 166 3.04 -7.85 15.26
CA CYS A 166 2.39 -8.87 16.07
C CYS A 166 3.14 -10.20 15.98
N SER A 167 2.94 -11.04 16.99
CA SER A 167 3.35 -12.44 16.89
C SER A 167 2.38 -13.21 16.01
N GLU A 168 2.87 -14.25 15.34
CA GLU A 168 2.05 -15.23 14.61
C GLU A 168 0.86 -15.69 15.46
N GLY A 169 -0.34 -15.69 14.88
CA GLY A 169 -1.55 -16.12 15.57
C GLY A 169 -2.22 -15.06 16.46
N GLN A 170 -1.70 -13.82 16.52
CA GLN A 170 -2.38 -12.69 17.15
C GLN A 170 -3.24 -11.91 16.15
N ASN A 171 -4.26 -11.20 16.62
CA ASN A 171 -5.06 -10.28 15.82
C ASN A 171 -4.41 -8.88 15.82
N ILE A 172 -4.49 -8.21 14.66
CA ILE A 172 -3.98 -6.86 14.47
C ILE A 172 -5.12 -5.88 14.67
N CYS A 173 -5.02 -5.09 15.72
CA CYS A 173 -6.07 -4.18 16.13
C CYS A 173 -5.61 -2.72 15.99
N TYR A 174 -6.55 -1.82 15.77
CA TYR A 174 -6.31 -0.39 15.67
C TYR A 174 -7.34 0.37 16.51
N SER A 175 -6.87 1.00 17.58
CA SER A 175 -7.76 1.74 18.48
C SER A 175 -7.63 3.24 18.27
N THR A 176 -8.75 3.93 18.16
CA THR A 176 -8.85 5.40 18.14
C THR A 176 -9.09 6.00 19.53
N THR A 177 -9.11 5.18 20.58
CA THR A 177 -9.40 5.61 21.95
C THR A 177 -8.40 5.10 22.99
N GLN A 178 -7.57 4.11 22.64
CA GLN A 178 -6.60 3.52 23.55
C GLN A 178 -5.17 4.03 23.29
N GLY A 179 -4.39 4.17 24.36
CA GLY A 179 -2.96 4.46 24.32
C GLY A 179 -2.57 5.93 24.51
N TYR A 180 -1.27 6.16 24.75
CA TYR A 180 -0.68 7.52 24.84
C TYR A 180 -0.64 8.24 23.48
N TYR A 181 -0.64 7.46 22.39
CA TYR A 181 -0.68 7.92 21.01
C TYR A 181 -1.99 7.47 20.39
N SER A 182 -3.11 8.12 20.67
CA SER A 182 -4.35 7.76 19.99
C SER A 182 -4.44 8.47 18.64
N PRO A 183 -4.78 7.78 17.53
CA PRO A 183 -4.94 6.32 17.38
C PRO A 183 -3.64 5.48 17.37
N ILE A 184 -3.69 4.23 17.86
CA ILE A 184 -2.56 3.29 17.98
C ILE A 184 -2.86 1.89 17.40
N TRP A 185 -1.83 1.23 16.86
CA TRP A 185 -1.87 -0.20 16.54
C TRP A 185 -1.46 -1.04 17.75
N TYR A 186 -2.12 -2.18 17.94
CA TYR A 186 -1.77 -3.12 18.99
C TYR A 186 -2.09 -4.56 18.59
N CYS A 187 -1.54 -5.51 19.33
CA CYS A 187 -1.69 -6.93 19.07
C CYS A 187 -2.51 -7.56 20.18
N SER A 188 -3.48 -8.38 19.80
CA SER A 188 -4.38 -9.04 20.74
C SER A 188 -4.39 -10.53 20.53
N SER A 189 -4.36 -11.31 21.61
CA SER A 189 -4.55 -12.77 21.55
C SER A 189 -6.02 -13.17 21.35
N SER A 190 -6.94 -12.21 21.35
CA SER A 190 -8.37 -12.39 21.07
C SER A 190 -8.83 -11.48 19.93
N PRO A 191 -9.97 -11.79 19.27
CA PRO A 191 -10.50 -10.93 18.20
C PRO A 191 -10.66 -9.47 18.65
N CYS A 192 -10.35 -8.53 17.76
CA CYS A 192 -10.35 -7.09 17.99
C CYS A 192 -11.76 -6.50 18.10
N GLY A 193 -12.76 -7.14 17.50
CA GLY A 193 -14.14 -6.67 17.39
C GLY A 193 -14.20 -5.28 16.73
N PRO A 194 -14.68 -4.24 17.43
CA PRO A 194 -14.79 -2.88 16.87
C PRO A 194 -13.45 -2.24 16.52
N ASP A 195 -12.34 -2.71 17.09
CA ASP A 195 -10.99 -2.22 16.78
C ASP A 195 -10.36 -2.93 15.56
N THR A 196 -11.14 -3.74 14.82
CA THR A 196 -10.68 -4.36 13.57
C THR A 196 -10.44 -3.27 12.51
N PRO A 197 -9.22 -3.16 11.96
CA PRO A 197 -8.92 -2.14 10.96
C PRO A 197 -9.78 -2.29 9.70
N PHE A 198 -10.11 -1.16 9.07
CA PHE A 198 -10.90 -1.15 7.84
C PHE A 198 -10.23 -1.97 6.73
N GLY A 199 -11.02 -2.83 6.07
CA GLY A 199 -10.55 -3.69 4.98
C GLY A 199 -9.90 -5.01 5.44
N LEU A 200 -9.81 -5.25 6.75
CA LEU A 200 -9.36 -6.52 7.32
C LEU A 200 -10.55 -7.32 7.87
N ASN A 201 -10.40 -8.64 7.94
CA ASN A 201 -11.23 -9.52 8.76
C ASN A 201 -10.59 -9.65 10.15
N ASP A 202 -11.42 -9.84 11.17
CA ASP A 202 -10.98 -10.03 12.55
C ASP A 202 -10.48 -11.46 12.79
N ILE A 203 -9.35 -11.77 12.17
CA ILE A 203 -8.70 -13.07 12.23
C ILE A 203 -7.21 -12.94 12.57
N PRO A 204 -6.60 -14.01 13.10
CA PRO A 204 -5.18 -14.00 13.40
C PRO A 204 -4.32 -13.70 12.17
N CYS A 205 -3.31 -12.85 12.34
CA CYS A 205 -2.32 -12.58 11.32
C CYS A 205 -1.39 -13.78 11.13
N SER A 206 -0.77 -13.85 9.96
CA SER A 206 0.30 -14.80 9.67
C SER A 206 1.31 -14.26 8.67
N GLY A 207 2.60 -14.50 8.90
CA GLY A 207 3.69 -14.10 8.02
C GLY A 207 3.74 -12.58 7.79
N PRO A 208 3.69 -12.09 6.54
CA PRO A 208 3.80 -10.66 6.23
C PRO A 208 2.80 -9.78 6.96
N THR A 209 1.57 -10.27 7.20
CA THR A 209 0.54 -9.44 7.82
C THR A 209 0.89 -9.11 9.27
N CYS A 210 1.65 -9.96 9.96
CA CYS A 210 2.08 -9.70 11.33
C CYS A 210 3.21 -8.65 11.46
N THR A 211 3.80 -8.19 10.36
CA THR A 211 5.01 -7.36 10.43
C THR A 211 4.72 -5.90 10.82
N PRO A 212 5.69 -5.18 11.41
CA PRO A 212 5.62 -3.72 11.58
C PRO A 212 5.39 -2.98 10.26
N ALA A 213 5.98 -3.46 9.16
CA ALA A 213 5.80 -2.90 7.83
C ALA A 213 4.34 -2.95 7.37
N PHE A 214 3.63 -4.06 7.65
CA PHE A 214 2.20 -4.18 7.35
C PHE A 214 1.35 -3.12 8.06
N GLN A 215 1.58 -2.91 9.36
CA GLN A 215 0.88 -1.89 10.13
C GLN A 215 1.22 -0.48 9.60
N PHE A 216 2.50 -0.22 9.30
CA PHE A 216 2.96 1.06 8.77
C PHE A 216 2.36 1.41 7.40
N LEU A 217 2.25 0.42 6.51
CA LEU A 217 1.64 0.55 5.20
C LEU A 217 0.11 0.61 5.23
N ASN A 218 -0.52 0.13 6.31
CA ASN A 218 -1.97 0.20 6.47
C ASN A 218 -2.46 1.44 7.24
N ASP A 219 -1.56 2.23 7.84
CA ASP A 219 -1.91 3.48 8.53
C ASP A 219 -1.93 4.67 7.56
N ASN A 220 -3.08 5.32 7.43
CA ASN A 220 -3.29 6.50 6.57
C ASN A 220 -2.45 7.72 7.00
N ARG A 221 -1.85 7.72 8.19
CA ARG A 221 -1.00 8.82 8.69
C ARG A 221 0.48 8.55 8.47
N ALA A 222 0.81 7.41 7.89
CA ALA A 222 2.16 6.85 7.88
C ALA A 222 2.57 6.47 6.45
N ALA A 223 3.13 5.28 6.20
CA ALA A 223 3.66 4.88 4.90
C ALA A 223 2.61 4.58 3.82
N LYS A 224 1.32 4.51 4.17
CA LYS A 224 0.27 4.31 3.17
C LYS A 224 0.26 5.44 2.15
N PRO A 225 0.34 5.16 0.83
CA PRO A 225 0.34 6.20 -0.18
C PRO A 225 -0.89 7.10 -0.08
N PRO A 226 -0.74 8.41 -0.30
CA PRO A 226 -1.86 9.30 -0.53
C PRO A 226 -2.76 8.79 -1.66
N PHE A 227 -4.07 8.99 -1.54
CA PHE A 227 -5.10 8.54 -2.49
C PHE A 227 -5.37 7.03 -2.52
N PHE A 228 -4.82 6.28 -1.57
CA PHE A 228 -5.13 4.85 -1.35
C PHE A 228 -5.72 4.57 0.03
N GLU A 229 -6.17 5.61 0.75
CA GLU A 229 -6.80 5.50 2.07
C GLU A 229 -7.96 4.47 2.14
N PRO A 230 -8.81 4.33 1.10
CA PRO A 230 -9.89 3.34 1.11
C PRO A 230 -9.43 1.89 0.91
N PHE A 231 -8.16 1.63 0.60
CA PHE A 231 -7.68 0.29 0.26
C PHE A 231 -6.73 -0.22 1.34
N ALA A 232 -6.96 -1.45 1.80
CA ALA A 232 -5.97 -2.16 2.60
C ALA A 232 -4.76 -2.50 1.72
N VAL A 233 -3.57 -2.43 2.30
CA VAL A 233 -2.33 -2.84 1.64
C VAL A 233 -2.08 -4.31 1.92
N GLU A 234 -1.95 -5.10 0.87
CA GLU A 234 -1.56 -6.49 0.91
C GLU A 234 -0.09 -6.63 0.48
N ILE A 235 0.74 -7.18 1.37
CA ILE A 235 2.15 -7.46 1.08
C ILE A 235 2.23 -8.79 0.31
N ILE A 236 2.78 -8.74 -0.89
CA ILE A 236 2.91 -9.88 -1.80
C ILE A 236 4.35 -10.34 -1.85
N ASP A 237 4.54 -11.64 -1.66
CA ASP A 237 5.82 -12.29 -1.90
C ASP A 237 6.05 -12.44 -3.40
N GLU A 238 7.08 -11.77 -3.91
CA GLU A 238 7.40 -11.68 -5.34
C GLU A 238 7.67 -13.06 -5.96
N SER A 239 8.14 -14.02 -5.16
CA SER A 239 8.34 -15.41 -5.60
C SER A 239 7.04 -16.12 -5.98
N THR A 240 5.89 -15.60 -5.53
CA THR A 240 4.54 -16.12 -5.83
C THR A 240 3.90 -15.45 -7.04
N CYS A 241 4.59 -14.51 -7.69
CA CYS A 241 4.15 -13.91 -8.93
C CYS A 241 4.40 -14.85 -10.10
N ALA A 242 3.48 -14.89 -11.07
CA ALA A 242 3.67 -15.77 -12.22
C ALA A 242 4.91 -15.34 -13.03
N PRO A 243 5.69 -16.27 -13.62
CA PRO A 243 6.82 -15.91 -14.47
C PRO A 243 6.36 -15.01 -15.63
N GLY A 244 6.93 -13.81 -15.71
CA GLY A 244 6.56 -12.80 -16.71
C GLY A 244 5.47 -11.81 -16.28
N GLU A 245 4.92 -11.95 -15.07
CA GLU A 245 4.00 -10.98 -14.46
C GLU A 245 4.80 -9.82 -13.85
N SER A 246 5.33 -8.92 -14.67
CA SER A 246 6.10 -7.74 -14.24
C SER A 246 5.27 -6.71 -13.44
N SER A 247 4.02 -7.03 -13.11
CA SER A 247 3.02 -6.10 -12.56
C SER A 247 2.18 -6.73 -11.45
N CYS A 248 2.64 -7.81 -10.81
CA CYS A 248 1.88 -8.50 -9.76
C CYS A 248 1.73 -7.69 -8.46
N CYS A 249 2.72 -6.84 -8.16
CA CYS A 249 2.77 -5.95 -7.01
C CYS A 249 3.68 -4.77 -7.33
N MET A 250 3.51 -3.68 -6.57
CA MET A 250 4.38 -2.51 -6.68
C MET A 250 5.76 -2.81 -6.11
N THR A 251 6.80 -2.44 -6.86
CA THR A 251 8.21 -2.51 -6.45
C THR A 251 8.92 -1.17 -6.67
N ASP A 252 10.15 -1.05 -6.19
CA ASP A 252 11.06 0.03 -6.53
C ASP A 252 12.19 -0.53 -7.41
N SER A 253 12.39 0.09 -8.58
CA SER A 253 13.40 -0.33 -9.56
C SER A 253 14.84 -0.36 -9.04
N SER A 254 15.12 0.33 -7.93
CA SER A 254 16.42 0.32 -7.27
C SER A 254 16.63 -0.86 -6.32
N ILE A 255 15.56 -1.60 -5.98
CA ILE A 255 15.64 -2.80 -5.14
C ILE A 255 16.02 -3.99 -6.02
N VAL A 256 17.19 -4.57 -5.76
CA VAL A 256 17.61 -5.83 -6.38
C VAL A 256 16.95 -6.97 -5.61
N PRO A 257 16.16 -7.86 -6.25
CA PRO A 257 15.59 -9.01 -5.57
C PRO A 257 16.71 -9.89 -5.01
N THR A 258 16.72 -10.10 -3.69
CA THR A 258 17.58 -11.11 -3.08
C THR A 258 16.97 -12.46 -3.40
N SER A 259 17.60 -13.18 -4.34
CA SER A 259 17.27 -14.56 -4.73
C SER A 259 17.41 -15.55 -3.59
#